data_AF-A0A7H4N045-F1
#
_entry.id   AF-A0A7H4N045-F1
#
_cell.length_a   1.000
_cell.length_b   1.000
_cell.length_c   1.000
_cell.angle_alpha   90.00
_cell.angle_beta   90.00
_cell.angle_gamma   90.00
#
_symmetry.space_group_name_H-M   'P 1'
#
loop_
_entity.id
_entity.type
_entity.pdbx_description
1 polymer ?
#
loop_
_entity_poly.entity_id
_entity_poly.type
_entity_poly.pdbx_seq_one_letter_code
_entity_poly.pdbx_strand_id
1 'polypeptide(L)'
;MSRKTAFNGSAAGRRRAQRSHLQNPQTLSSDLIHRPTPSRAQIQAKGKHHTPERIEDALPIKFVAQDIFWQREEYKRQIERATIIYQQEFAHQYAQPGTWLFQRAIYALGLQKIKKVTAR
;
A
#
# COMPACT_ATOMS: atom_id res chain seq x y z
N MET A 1 -26.29 56.25 -16.91
CA MET A 1 -25.74 54.97 -17.43
C MET A 1 -24.80 54.36 -16.40
N SER A 2 -25.26 53.38 -15.62
CA SER A 2 -24.41 52.68 -14.64
C SER A 2 -23.72 51.51 -15.33
N ARG A 3 -22.38 51.57 -15.44
CA ARG A 3 -21.55 50.49 -15.99
C ARG A 3 -21.60 49.31 -15.02
N LYS A 4 -22.48 48.34 -15.28
CA LYS A 4 -22.47 47.03 -14.61
C LYS A 4 -21.18 46.31 -14.98
N THR A 5 -20.19 46.32 -14.08
CA THR A 5 -19.01 45.46 -14.20
C THR A 5 -19.46 44.01 -14.19
N ALA A 6 -19.05 43.24 -15.19
CA ALA A 6 -19.41 41.82 -15.30
C ALA A 6 -18.97 41.04 -14.05
N PHE A 7 -19.90 40.26 -13.51
CA PHE A 7 -19.73 39.49 -12.30
C PHE A 7 -18.98 38.19 -12.61
N ASN A 8 -17.68 38.16 -12.32
CA ASN A 8 -16.81 37.03 -12.71
C ASN A 8 -16.56 35.99 -11.60
N GLY A 9 -17.40 35.93 -10.55
CA GLY A 9 -17.20 34.93 -9.49
C GLY A 9 -18.47 34.59 -8.73
N SER A 10 -18.72 33.30 -8.52
CA SER A 10 -19.91 32.82 -7.78
C SER A 10 -19.96 33.40 -6.35
N ALA A 11 -21.16 33.60 -5.81
CA ALA A 11 -21.33 34.11 -4.44
C ALA A 11 -20.65 33.20 -3.39
N ALA A 12 -20.63 31.90 -3.64
CA ALA A 12 -19.90 30.92 -2.83
C ALA A 12 -18.37 31.12 -2.87
N GLY A 13 -17.82 31.46 -4.05
CA GLY A 13 -16.39 31.74 -4.22
C GLY A 13 -15.90 32.93 -3.38
N ARG A 14 -16.70 34.01 -3.30
CA ARG A 14 -16.37 35.16 -2.43
C ARG A 14 -16.40 34.82 -0.95
N ARG A 15 -17.42 34.10 -0.49
CA ARG A 15 -17.50 33.64 0.91
C ARG A 15 -16.31 32.77 1.28
N ARG A 16 -15.84 31.93 0.36
CA ARG A 16 -14.65 31.11 0.53
C ARG A 16 -13.37 31.95 0.63
N ALA A 17 -13.18 32.91 -0.30
CA ALA A 17 -12.01 33.80 -0.29
C ALA A 17 -11.93 34.64 0.99
N GLN A 18 -13.06 35.12 1.52
CA GLN A 18 -13.12 35.86 2.79
C GLN A 18 -12.78 34.99 4.00
N ARG A 19 -13.09 33.69 3.94
CA ARG A 19 -12.86 32.72 5.02
C ARG A 19 -11.56 31.93 4.85
N SER A 20 -10.68 32.33 3.92
CA SER A 20 -9.41 31.63 3.65
C SER A 20 -8.53 31.52 4.89
N HIS A 21 -8.54 32.52 5.76
CA HIS A 21 -7.82 32.54 7.04
C HIS A 21 -8.32 31.50 8.07
N LEU A 22 -9.54 30.97 7.90
CA LEU A 22 -10.11 29.91 8.74
C LEU A 22 -9.86 28.51 8.16
N GLN A 23 -9.26 28.41 6.97
CA GLN A 23 -9.04 27.14 6.29
C GLN A 23 -7.66 26.58 6.66
N ASN A 24 -7.66 25.33 7.13
CA ASN A 24 -6.42 24.62 7.43
C ASN A 24 -5.67 24.28 6.13
N PRO A 25 -4.33 24.24 6.14
CA PRO A 25 -3.53 23.96 4.94
C PRO A 25 -3.84 22.59 4.31
N GLN A 26 -4.24 21.59 5.10
CA GLN A 26 -4.71 20.29 4.63
C GLN A 26 -6.07 20.36 3.91
N THR A 27 -6.94 21.28 4.31
CA THR A 27 -8.24 21.49 3.63
C THR A 27 -8.03 22.24 2.31
N LEU A 28 -7.12 23.23 2.30
CA LEU A 28 -6.70 23.95 1.09
C LEU A 28 -6.05 23.01 0.06
N SER A 29 -5.22 22.06 0.52
CA SER A 29 -4.61 21.06 -0.37
C SER A 29 -5.62 20.04 -0.89
N SER A 30 -6.62 19.65 -0.09
CA SER A 30 -7.64 18.68 -0.50
C SER A 30 -8.54 19.17 -1.66
N ASP A 31 -8.69 20.48 -1.82
CA ASP A 31 -9.41 21.08 -2.96
C ASP A 31 -8.54 21.16 -4.22
N LEU A 32 -7.20 21.21 -4.06
CA LEU A 32 -6.23 21.15 -5.16
C LEU A 32 -5.93 19.70 -5.58
N ILE A 33 -6.11 18.74 -4.68
CA ILE A 33 -6.08 17.31 -4.99
C ILE A 33 -7.35 17.01 -5.76
N HIS A 34 -7.22 17.08 -7.09
CA HIS A 34 -8.21 16.64 -8.05
C HIS A 34 -8.72 15.25 -7.63
N ARG A 35 -9.92 15.19 -7.04
CA ARG A 35 -10.61 13.91 -6.90
C ARG A 35 -10.68 13.32 -8.30
N PRO A 36 -10.16 12.12 -8.56
CA PRO A 36 -10.29 11.51 -9.87
C PRO A 36 -11.79 11.48 -10.17
N THR A 37 -12.19 12.12 -11.27
CA THR A 37 -13.55 11.91 -11.76
C THR A 37 -13.73 10.40 -11.95
N PRO A 38 -14.95 9.85 -11.81
CA PRO A 38 -15.17 8.41 -11.96
C PRO A 38 -14.61 7.87 -13.29
N SER A 39 -14.67 8.68 -14.36
CA SER A 39 -14.02 8.41 -15.65
C SER A 39 -12.49 8.30 -15.54
N ARG A 40 -11.83 9.22 -14.83
CA ARG A 40 -10.36 9.19 -14.63
C ARG A 40 -9.93 8.02 -13.76
N ALA A 41 -10.72 7.65 -12.74
CA ALA A 41 -10.49 6.46 -11.93
C ALA A 41 -10.61 5.18 -12.78
N GLN A 42 -11.62 5.12 -13.67
CA GLN A 42 -11.80 4.01 -14.60
C GLN A 42 -10.64 3.88 -15.59
N ILE A 43 -10.15 5.00 -16.15
CA ILE A 43 -8.99 5.01 -17.05
C ILE A 43 -7.73 4.53 -16.33
N GLN A 44 -7.52 4.95 -15.08
CA GLN A 44 -6.38 4.51 -14.28
C GLN A 44 -6.47 3.04 -13.87
N ALA A 45 -7.68 2.54 -13.57
CA ALA A 45 -7.92 1.14 -13.24
C ALA A 45 -7.68 0.19 -14.42
N LYS A 46 -7.76 0.67 -15.66
CA LYS A 46 -7.37 -0.10 -16.86
C LYS A 46 -5.87 -0.45 -16.87
N GLY A 47 -5.06 0.25 -16.07
CA GLY A 47 -3.63 -0.03 -15.92
C GLY A 47 -2.79 0.44 -17.12
N LYS A 48 -1.52 0.03 -17.13
CA LYS A 48 -0.58 0.37 -18.20
C LYS A 48 -0.69 -0.68 -19.31
N HIS A 49 -1.38 -0.35 -20.40
CA HIS A 49 -1.40 -1.22 -21.58
C HIS A 49 -0.09 -1.06 -22.36
N HIS A 50 0.38 -2.13 -22.99
CA HIS A 50 1.44 -2.04 -23.98
C HIS A 50 0.85 -1.32 -25.20
N THR A 51 1.11 -0.01 -25.30
CA THR A 51 0.75 0.80 -26.46
C THR A 51 2.07 1.18 -27.14
N PRO A 52 2.35 0.63 -28.32
CA PRO A 52 3.57 0.99 -29.06
C PRO A 52 3.49 2.46 -29.51
N GLU A 53 4.63 3.13 -29.58
CA GLU A 53 4.70 4.54 -30.03
C GLU A 53 4.43 4.68 -31.53
N ARG A 54 4.72 3.62 -32.31
CA ARG A 54 4.53 3.54 -33.75
C ARG A 54 3.89 2.23 -34.14
N ILE A 55 3.20 2.20 -35.29
CA ILE A 55 2.53 1.00 -35.81
C ILE A 55 3.55 -0.09 -36.15
N GLU A 56 4.73 0.30 -36.64
CA GLU A 56 5.80 -0.63 -37.03
C GLU A 56 6.40 -1.40 -35.84
N ASP A 57 6.36 -0.81 -34.65
CA ASP A 57 6.87 -1.40 -33.40
C ASP A 57 5.80 -2.27 -32.70
N ALA A 58 4.60 -2.37 -33.28
CA ALA A 58 3.50 -3.10 -32.67
C ALA A 58 3.75 -4.60 -32.68
N LEU A 59 3.93 -5.18 -31.50
CA LEU A 59 3.94 -6.63 -31.33
C LEU A 59 2.56 -7.20 -31.69
N PRO A 60 2.49 -8.30 -32.45
CA PRO A 60 1.22 -8.95 -32.74
C PRO A 60 0.50 -9.36 -31.45
N ILE A 61 -0.81 -9.07 -31.38
CA ILE A 61 -1.66 -9.30 -30.19
C ILE A 61 -1.53 -10.74 -29.66
N LYS A 62 -1.32 -11.72 -30.54
CA LYS A 62 -1.14 -13.14 -30.19
C LYS A 62 0.03 -13.35 -29.21
N PHE A 63 1.14 -12.64 -29.38
CA PHE A 63 2.31 -12.76 -28.49
C PHE A 63 2.06 -12.10 -27.14
N VAL A 64 1.49 -10.89 -27.14
CA VAL A 64 1.12 -10.17 -25.92
C VAL A 64 0.12 -10.99 -25.08
N ALA A 65 -0.89 -11.59 -25.73
CA ALA A 65 -1.89 -12.42 -25.06
C ALA A 65 -1.28 -13.70 -24.46
N GLN A 66 -0.34 -14.33 -25.16
CA GLN A 66 0.34 -15.53 -24.67
C GLN A 66 1.20 -15.24 -23.42
N ASP A 67 1.90 -14.10 -23.41
CA ASP A 67 2.76 -13.70 -22.30
C ASP A 67 1.96 -13.38 -21.03
N ILE A 68 0.73 -12.87 -21.15
CA ILE A 68 -0.12 -12.54 -20.01
C ILE A 68 -0.45 -13.80 -19.18
N PHE A 69 -0.70 -14.94 -19.82
CA PHE A 69 -0.98 -16.18 -19.09
C PHE A 69 0.25 -16.65 -18.29
N TRP A 70 1.43 -16.58 -18.90
CA TRP A 70 2.70 -16.90 -18.24
C TRP A 70 2.99 -15.97 -17.06
N GLN A 71 2.84 -14.66 -17.26
CA GLN A 71 3.02 -13.67 -16.20
C GLN A 71 2.07 -13.89 -15.02
N ARG A 72 0.80 -14.25 -15.31
CA ARG A 72 -0.18 -14.56 -14.28
C ARG A 72 0.20 -15.80 -13.48
N GLU A 73 0.64 -16.87 -14.16
CA GLU A 73 1.09 -18.08 -13.48
C GLU A 73 2.34 -17.83 -12.63
N GLU A 74 3.31 -17.08 -13.15
CA GLU A 74 4.52 -16.77 -12.40
C GLU A 74 4.24 -15.89 -11.18
N TYR A 75 3.32 -14.93 -11.29
CA TYR A 75 2.89 -14.14 -10.14
C TYR A 75 2.24 -14.99 -9.04
N LYS A 76 1.43 -16.00 -9.40
CA LYS A 76 0.88 -16.95 -8.43
C LYS A 76 1.99 -17.73 -7.72
N ARG A 77 2.97 -18.24 -8.47
CA ARG A 77 4.13 -18.95 -7.90
C ARG A 77 4.96 -18.04 -6.99
N GLN A 78 5.10 -16.76 -7.32
CA GLN A 78 5.78 -15.79 -6.45
C GLN A 78 5.06 -15.62 -5.10
N ILE A 79 3.72 -15.52 -5.11
CA ILE A 79 2.93 -15.48 -3.87
C ILE A 79 3.15 -16.77 -3.06
N GLU A 80 3.06 -17.93 -3.69
CA GLU A 80 3.29 -19.23 -3.02
C GLU A 80 4.69 -19.30 -2.39
N ARG A 81 5.74 -18.94 -3.14
CA ARG A 81 7.11 -18.87 -2.62
C ARG A 81 7.23 -17.91 -1.44
N ALA A 82 6.64 -16.72 -1.52
CA ALA A 82 6.64 -15.75 -0.43
C ALA A 82 5.91 -16.28 0.81
N THR A 83 4.80 -17.00 0.64
CA THR A 83 4.08 -17.62 1.77
C THR A 83 4.90 -18.70 2.46
N ILE A 84 5.62 -19.53 1.69
CA ILE A 84 6.52 -20.55 2.24
C ILE A 84 7.65 -19.92 3.03
N ILE A 85 8.32 -18.91 2.46
CA ILE A 85 9.40 -18.17 3.16
C ILE A 85 8.86 -17.52 4.43
N TYR A 86 7.68 -16.91 4.35
CA TYR A 86 7.03 -16.34 5.53
C TYR A 86 6.78 -17.38 6.62
N GLN A 87 6.25 -18.55 6.24
CA GLN A 87 6.00 -19.65 7.16
C GLN A 87 7.29 -20.23 7.77
N GLN A 88 8.39 -20.26 7.02
CA GLN A 88 9.66 -20.80 7.50
C GLN A 88 10.40 -19.83 8.42
N GLU A 89 10.50 -18.56 8.00
CA GLU A 89 11.33 -17.55 8.67
C GLU A 89 10.56 -16.79 9.76
N PHE A 90 9.27 -16.55 9.56
CA PHE A 90 8.48 -15.60 10.37
C PHE A 90 7.26 -16.20 11.04
N ALA A 91 6.73 -17.35 10.59
CA ALA A 91 5.74 -18.05 11.39
C ALA A 91 6.45 -18.65 12.60
N HIS A 92 6.52 -17.85 13.66
CA HIS A 92 6.90 -18.30 14.97
C HIS A 92 6.04 -19.54 15.30
N GLN A 93 6.69 -20.66 15.59
CA GLN A 93 6.01 -21.72 16.34
C GLN A 93 5.58 -21.07 17.64
N TYR A 94 4.29 -20.77 17.79
CA TYR A 94 3.75 -20.34 19.07
C TYR A 94 4.14 -21.41 20.06
N ALA A 95 5.00 -21.04 21.00
CA ALA A 95 5.38 -21.93 22.08
C ALA A 95 4.08 -22.39 22.75
N GLN A 96 3.81 -23.69 22.65
CA GLN A 96 2.55 -24.26 23.13
C GLN A 96 2.35 -23.83 24.59
N PRO A 97 1.14 -23.38 24.98
CA PRO A 97 0.87 -22.94 26.34
C PRO A 97 1.21 -24.10 27.30
N GLY A 98 2.30 -23.94 28.06
CA GLY A 98 2.85 -24.97 28.95
C GLY A 98 4.35 -25.22 28.81
N THR A 99 4.96 -24.86 27.68
CA THR A 99 6.42 -24.96 27.46
C THR A 99 7.23 -24.12 28.46
N TRP A 100 6.71 -22.96 28.87
CA TRP A 100 7.35 -22.04 29.83
C TRP A 100 7.05 -22.35 31.31
N LEU A 101 6.06 -23.20 31.60
CA LEU A 101 5.69 -23.54 32.98
C LEU A 101 6.82 -24.27 33.69
N PHE A 102 7.50 -25.19 32.98
CA PHE A 102 8.61 -25.94 33.55
C PHE A 102 9.81 -25.06 33.88
N GLN A 103 10.20 -24.12 33.01
CA GLN A 103 11.32 -23.22 33.29
C GLN A 103 11.05 -22.26 34.45
N ARG A 104 9.83 -21.72 34.55
CA ARG A 104 9.45 -20.84 35.66
C ARG A 104 9.33 -21.61 36.99
N ALA A 105 8.83 -22.85 36.96
CA ALA A 105 8.81 -23.73 38.13
C ALA A 105 10.23 -24.12 38.58
N ILE A 106 11.14 -24.46 37.65
CA ILE A 106 12.56 -24.75 37.96
C ILE A 106 13.24 -23.52 38.57
N TYR A 107 12.95 -22.31 38.06
CA TYR A 107 13.45 -21.05 38.61
C TYR A 107 12.90 -20.78 40.01
N ALA A 108 11.59 -20.90 40.20
CA ALA A 108 10.93 -20.68 41.50
C ALA A 108 11.34 -21.70 42.57
N LEU A 109 11.61 -22.96 42.18
CA LEU A 109 12.07 -24.02 43.06
C LEU A 109 13.59 -23.99 43.31
N GLY A 110 14.34 -23.09 42.67
CA GLY A 110 15.79 -22.95 42.87
C GLY A 110 16.62 -24.16 42.43
N LEU A 111 16.07 -25.06 41.61
CA LEU A 111 16.71 -26.31 41.20
C LEU A 111 17.72 -26.13 40.05
N GLN A 112 18.20 -24.91 39.81
CA GLN A 112 19.18 -24.65 38.77
C GLN A 112 20.52 -25.29 39.15
N LYS A 113 20.90 -26.34 38.42
CA LYS A 113 22.27 -26.88 38.47
C LYS A 113 23.21 -25.94 37.71
N ILE A 114 23.56 -24.80 38.31
CA ILE A 114 24.59 -23.92 37.78
C ILE A 114 25.94 -24.59 38.01
N LYS A 115 26.57 -25.12 36.96
CA LYS A 115 28.00 -25.47 37.02
C LYS A 115 28.75 -24.16 37.26
N LYS A 116 29.44 -24.03 38.40
CA LYS A 116 30.34 -22.90 38.66
C LYS A 116 31.44 -22.91 37.60
N VAL A 117 31.33 -22.03 36.62
CA VAL A 117 32.41 -21.74 35.68
C VAL A 117 33.37 -20.81 36.41
N THR A 118 34.36 -21.36 37.09
CA THR A 118 35.52 -20.57 37.55
C THR A 118 36.42 -20.35 36.34
N ALA A 119 36.65 -19.09 35.99
CA ALA A 119 37.63 -18.70 34.99
C ALA A 119 39.01 -19.31 35.34
N ARG A 120 39.66 -19.93 34.35
CA ARG A 120 41.06 -20.34 34.41
C ARG A 120 41.90 -19.28 33.72
#